data_AF-A0A925SB72-F1
#
_entry.id   AF-A0A925SB72-F1
#
_cell.length_a   1.000
_cell.length_b   1.000
_cell.length_c   1.000
_cell.angle_alpha   90.00
_cell.angle_beta   90.00
_cell.angle_gamma   90.00
#
_symmetry.space_group_name_H-M   'P 1'
#
loop_
_entity.id
_entity.type
_entity.pdbx_description
1 polymer ?
#
loop_
_entity_poly.entity_id
_entity_poly.type
_entity_poly.pdbx_seq_one_letter_code
_entity_poly.pdbx_strand_id
1 'polypeptide(L)' 'TGDHSTPCSMKSHSWHPQPVLIHSDCSGSDKLERFTETGANMGSLGVFEAKYLMRLMQANAKMFDKFGA' A
#
# COMPACT_ATOMS: atom_id res chain seq x y z
N THR A 1 -1.40 6.83 1.82
CA THR A 1 -1.63 6.59 0.38
C THR A 1 -2.44 7.72 -0.22
N GLY A 2 -2.52 7.79 -1.54
CA GLY A 2 -3.40 8.69 -2.30
C GLY A 2 -4.16 7.90 -3.37
N ASP A 3 -5.09 8.55 -4.06
CA ASP A 3 -5.86 7.99 -5.17
C ASP A 3 -5.13 8.13 -6.52
N HIS A 4 -4.32 9.18 -6.68
CA HIS A 4 -3.42 9.37 -7.81
C HIS A 4 -2.18 10.19 -7.42
N SER A 5 -1.19 10.25 -8.33
CA SER A 5 0.03 11.05 -8.17
C SER A 5 -0.08 12.32 -9.00
N THR A 6 0.21 13.48 -8.42
CA THR A 6 0.21 14.78 -9.12
C THR A 6 1.58 15.46 -8.99
N PRO A 7 2.61 15.03 -9.77
CA PRO A 7 3.94 15.60 -9.67
C PRO A 7 3.95 17.09 -10.01
N CYS A 8 4.64 17.90 -9.22
CA CYS A 8 4.75 19.35 -9.43
C CYS A 8 5.28 19.72 -10.82
N SER A 9 6.22 18.92 -11.36
CA SER A 9 6.78 19.11 -12.71
C SER A 9 5.76 18.89 -13.82
N MET A 10 4.72 18.08 -13.58
CA MET A 10 3.68 17.75 -14.55
C MET A 10 2.43 18.63 -14.41
N LYS A 11 2.16 19.16 -13.21
CA LYS A 11 0.93 19.92 -12.89
C LYS A 11 -0.37 19.18 -13.29
N SER A 12 -0.30 17.85 -13.33
CA SER A 12 -1.38 16.96 -13.77
C SER A 12 -1.22 15.60 -13.11
N HIS A 13 -2.28 14.79 -13.17
CA HIS A 13 -2.25 13.41 -12.69
C HIS A 13 -1.28 12.58 -13.53
N SER A 14 -0.73 11.54 -12.92
CA SER A 14 0.25 10.65 -13.55
C SER A 14 0.07 9.20 -13.11
N TRP A 15 0.73 8.29 -13.82
CA TRP A 15 0.72 6.85 -13.58
C TRP A 15 1.72 6.39 -12.49
N HIS A 16 2.49 7.30 -11.91
CA HIS A 16 3.45 6.94 -10.85
C HIS A 16 2.72 6.28 -9.68
N PRO A 17 3.23 5.17 -9.13
CA PRO A 17 2.58 4.48 -8.02
C PRO A 17 2.53 5.36 -6.77
N GLN A 18 1.50 5.15 -5.96
CA GLN A 18 1.27 5.87 -4.72
C GLN A 18 1.92 5.07 -3.58
N PRO A 19 2.66 5.73 -2.67
CA PRO A 19 3.19 5.04 -1.50
C PRO A 19 2.02 4.54 -0.63
N VAL A 20 2.07 3.27 -0.24
CA VAL A 20 1.09 2.62 0.65
C VAL A 20 1.80 2.12 1.90
N LEU A 21 1.15 2.30 3.06
CA LEU A 21 1.56 1.74 4.33
C LEU A 21 0.31 1.14 4.99
N ILE A 22 0.42 -0.10 5.47
CA ILE A 22 -0.60 -0.78 6.26
C ILE A 22 0.02 -1.08 7.61
N HIS A 23 -0.69 -0.76 8.69
CA HIS A 23 -0.26 -1.00 10.06
C HIS A 23 -1.39 -1.67 10.84
N SER A 24 -1.07 -2.76 11.53
CA SER A 24 -1.99 -3.51 12.37
C SER A 24 -1.20 -4.34 13.40
N ASP A 25 -1.89 -4.87 14.42
CA ASP A 25 -1.29 -5.78 15.42
C ASP A 25 -0.72 -7.07 14.81
N CYS A 26 -1.16 -7.45 13.61
CA CYS A 26 -0.67 -8.65 12.90
C CYS A 26 0.17 -8.34 11.67
N SER A 27 0.38 -7.05 11.32
CA SER A 27 1.26 -6.66 10.22
C SER A 27 2.72 -6.94 10.55
N GLY A 28 3.47 -7.43 9.56
CA GLY A 28 4.94 -7.51 9.66
C GLY A 28 5.58 -6.12 9.60
N SER A 29 6.90 -6.06 9.80
CA SER A 29 7.69 -4.84 9.64
C SER A 29 8.76 -5.01 8.58
N ASP A 30 8.79 -4.06 7.64
CA ASP A 30 9.82 -3.97 6.59
C ASP A 30 11.10 -3.27 7.08
N LYS A 31 11.14 -2.86 8.36
CA LYS A 31 12.28 -2.14 8.98
C LYS A 31 12.66 -0.84 8.25
N LEU A 32 11.68 -0.18 7.64
CA LEU A 32 11.85 1.15 7.04
C LEU A 32 11.49 2.24 8.06
N GLU A 33 12.28 3.30 8.11
CA GLU A 33 12.15 4.36 9.12
C GLU A 33 11.19 5.49 8.70
N ARG A 34 10.90 5.62 7.40
CA ARG A 34 10.15 6.76 6.84
C ARG A 34 9.18 6.33 5.77
N PHE A 35 7.99 6.93 5.81
CA PHE A 35 6.99 6.83 4.74
C PHE A 35 7.30 7.83 3.63
N THR A 36 7.85 7.34 2.51
CA THR A 36 8.24 8.11 1.32
C THR A 36 8.03 7.25 0.08
N GLU A 37 8.03 7.85 -1.11
CA GLU A 37 7.90 7.14 -2.38
C GLU A 37 9.02 6.11 -2.58
N THR A 38 10.27 6.48 -2.29
CA THR A 38 11.42 5.56 -2.39
C THR A 38 11.41 4.50 -1.30
N GLY A 39 10.97 4.82 -0.08
CA GLY A 39 10.74 3.85 0.97
C GLY A 39 9.70 2.80 0.56
N ALA A 40 8.57 3.24 0.02
CA ALA A 40 7.49 2.34 -0.43
C ALA A 40 7.95 1.38 -1.54
N ASN A 41 8.88 1.78 -2.41
CA ASN A 41 9.46 0.90 -3.43
C ASN A 41 10.26 -0.27 -2.85
N MET A 42 10.74 -0.15 -1.61
CA MET A 42 11.50 -1.20 -0.91
C MET A 42 10.62 -2.03 0.03
N GLY A 43 9.36 -1.64 0.24
CA GLY A 43 8.43 -2.33 1.13
C GLY A 43 7.97 -3.67 0.58
N SER A 44 7.63 -4.61 1.47
CA SER A 44 7.25 -5.98 1.10
C SER A 44 5.89 -6.09 0.39
N LEU A 45 5.05 -5.05 0.49
CA LEU A 45 3.79 -4.97 -0.27
C LEU A 45 4.02 -4.92 -1.79
N GLY A 46 5.20 -4.47 -2.24
CA GLY A 46 5.51 -4.27 -3.65
C GLY A 46 4.56 -3.30 -4.36
N VAL A 47 4.54 -3.35 -5.69
CA VAL A 47 3.61 -2.59 -6.52
C VAL A 47 2.41 -3.47 -6.87
N PHE A 48 1.20 -3.03 -6.53
CA PHE A 48 -0.04 -3.77 -6.76
C PHE A 48 -1.19 -2.85 -7.19
N GLU A 49 -2.22 -3.42 -7.81
CA GLU A 49 -3.41 -2.65 -8.21
C GLU A 49 -4.23 -2.19 -6.98
N ALA A 50 -4.60 -0.91 -6.94
CA ALA A 50 -5.30 -0.29 -5.81
C ALA A 50 -6.61 -1.01 -5.41
N LYS A 51 -7.29 -1.70 -6.34
CA LYS A 51 -8.50 -2.49 -6.05
C LYS A 51 -8.28 -3.59 -5.00
N TYR A 52 -7.04 -4.07 -4.84
CA TYR A 52 -6.69 -5.08 -3.83
C TYR A 52 -6.40 -4.48 -2.44
N LEU A 53 -6.27 -3.16 -2.31
CA LEU A 53 -5.98 -2.51 -1.03
C LEU A 53 -7.02 -2.86 0.04
N MET A 54 -8.30 -2.84 -0.32
CA MET A 54 -9.39 -3.19 0.60
C MET A 54 -9.25 -4.63 1.13
N ARG A 55 -8.79 -5.57 0.28
CA ARG A 55 -8.55 -6.95 0.68
C ARG A 55 -7.37 -7.05 1.66
N LEU A 56 -6.27 -6.34 1.40
CA LEU A 56 -5.14 -6.29 2.33
C LEU A 56 -5.53 -5.69 3.69
N MET A 57 -6.38 -4.65 3.68
CA MET A 57 -6.93 -4.05 4.91
C MET A 57 -7.81 -5.04 5.68
N GLN A 58 -8.73 -5.73 5.00
CA GLN A 58 -9.59 -6.76 5.61
C GLN A 58 -8.77 -7.93 6.20
N ALA A 59 -7.71 -8.37 5.53
CA ALA A 59 -6.80 -9.39 6.04
C ALA A 59 -6.15 -8.95 7.37
N ASN A 60 -5.65 -7.71 7.42
CA ASN A 60 -5.03 -7.12 8.61
C ASN A 60 -6.04 -6.84 9.73
N ALA A 61 -7.32 -6.67 9.40
CA ALA A 61 -8.40 -6.48 10.35
C ALA A 61 -9.03 -7.80 10.84
N LYS A 62 -8.49 -8.97 10.44
CA LYS A 62 -9.06 -10.29 10.72
C LYS A 62 -10.52 -10.45 10.22
N MET A 63 -10.86 -9.79 9.11
CA MET A 63 -12.20 -9.80 8.50
C MET A 63 -12.32 -10.81 7.35
N PHE A 64 -11.44 -11.82 7.32
CA PHE A 64 -11.47 -12.87 6.31
C PHE A 64 -11.97 -14.18 6.92
N ASP A 65 -12.93 -14.78 6.23
CA ASP A 65 -13.23 -16.19 6.37
C ASP A 65 -12.39 -17.01 5.40
N LYS A 66 -12.15 -18.26 5.78
CA LYS A 66 -11.56 -19.27 4.89
C LYS A 66 -12.51 -19.53 3.71
N PHE A 67 -11.95 -19.58 2.50
CA PHE A 67 -12.68 -20.04 1.32
C PHE A 67 -12.26 -21.48 1.02
N GLY A 68 -13.19 -22.43 1.17
CA GLY A 68 -12.87 -23.86 1.25
C GLY A 68 -12.31 -24.26 2.63
N ALA A 69 -11.93 -25.54 2.76
CA ALA A 69 -11.31 -26.21 3.93
C ALA A 69 -11.76 -25.71 5.30
#